data_AF-A0A960JKX2-F1
#
_entry.id   AF-A0A960JKX2-F1
#
_cell.length_a   1.000
_cell.length_b   1.000
_cell.length_c   1.000
_cell.angle_alpha   90.00
_cell.angle_beta   90.00
_cell.angle_gamma   90.00
#
_symmetry.space_group_name_H-M   'P 1'
#
loop_
_entity.id
_entity.type
_entity.pdbx_description
1 polymer ?
#
loop_
_entity_poly.entity_id
_entity_poly.type
_entity_poly.pdbx_seq_one_letter_code
_entity_poly.pdbx_strand_id
1 'polypeptide(L)'
;EVYALDLHSTSAESTPFAMIGDTLRNRDFAKKFPATILLGIEEQLDSTILEYINNLGAVTLGFEAGQHIAQSTVLRHEALIWLALVNSGILPQSAVDVQKYKGVLSGAMGDQRLIEVRYRHAIRPADEFKMELGYENFQPVRKNEVLGTDKKGNVKAIESGLILMPLYQAQGEDGFFLGREISPFWLRLSRILRKLRLGGLIHLLPGVKKHPVDSETLIVNTAIARLLPLQIFHLLGFRKRRWRNDQLVVSRRSHDTVSPFRKK
;
A
#
# COMPACT_ATOMS: atom_id res chain seq x y z
N GLU A 1 -15.75 -15.26 1.48
CA GLU A 1 -15.01 -14.01 1.68
C GLU A 1 -15.95 -12.86 1.39
N VAL A 2 -15.70 -11.67 1.94
CA VAL A 2 -16.35 -10.43 1.51
C VAL A 2 -15.28 -9.58 0.84
N TYR A 3 -15.58 -9.04 -0.35
CA TYR A 3 -14.67 -8.22 -1.14
C TYR A 3 -15.21 -6.80 -1.24
N ALA A 4 -14.34 -5.80 -1.09
CA ALA A 4 -14.66 -4.40 -1.29
C ALA A 4 -13.64 -3.77 -2.23
N LEU A 5 -14.15 -3.12 -3.28
CA LEU A 5 -13.35 -2.39 -4.25
C LEU A 5 -13.59 -0.91 -4.04
N ASP A 6 -12.51 -0.13 -3.99
CA ASP A 6 -12.54 1.32 -3.86
C ASP A 6 -11.96 1.92 -5.14
N LEU A 7 -12.82 2.50 -5.97
CA LEU A 7 -12.47 2.89 -7.34
C LEU A 7 -12.21 4.38 -7.41
N HIS A 8 -10.96 4.74 -7.74
CA HIS A 8 -10.47 6.10 -7.79
C HIS A 8 -10.04 6.51 -9.21
N SER A 9 -9.92 7.81 -9.39
CA SER A 9 -9.40 8.45 -10.59
C SER A 9 -8.64 9.71 -10.21
N THR A 10 -7.60 10.04 -10.98
CA THR A 10 -6.73 11.19 -10.73
C THR A 10 -7.19 12.45 -11.45
N SER A 11 -6.75 13.62 -10.98
CA SER A 11 -6.95 14.89 -11.68
C SER A 11 -6.06 15.03 -12.92
N ALA A 12 -4.83 14.53 -12.84
CA ALA A 12 -3.83 14.53 -13.91
C ALA A 12 -3.67 13.15 -14.54
N GLU A 13 -3.03 13.10 -15.71
CA GLU A 13 -2.62 11.85 -16.35
C GLU A 13 -1.67 11.07 -15.44
N SER A 14 -1.93 9.78 -15.27
CA SER A 14 -1.12 8.92 -14.42
C SER A 14 -1.22 7.46 -14.86
N THR A 15 -0.14 6.71 -14.65
CA THR A 15 -0.15 5.26 -14.78
C THR A 15 -1.08 4.67 -13.71
N PRO A 16 -2.04 3.81 -14.08
CA PRO A 16 -2.96 3.21 -13.12
C PRO A 16 -2.25 2.23 -12.18
N PHE A 17 -2.84 2.00 -11.00
CA PHE A 17 -2.32 1.07 -10.01
C PHE A 17 -3.38 0.62 -9.01
N ALA A 18 -3.14 -0.54 -8.39
CA ALA A 18 -3.92 -1.03 -7.27
C ALA A 18 -3.24 -0.68 -5.95
N MET A 19 -4.02 -0.48 -4.90
CA MET A 19 -3.57 -0.25 -3.52
C MET A 19 -4.21 -1.28 -2.61
N ILE A 20 -3.42 -1.90 -1.73
CA ILE A 20 -3.94 -2.84 -0.76
C ILE A 20 -3.33 -2.63 0.62
N GLY A 21 -4.14 -2.91 1.64
CA GLY A 21 -3.62 -3.12 2.98
C GLY A 21 -2.81 -4.39 3.06
N ASP A 22 -1.75 -4.40 3.88
CA ASP A 22 -0.77 -5.50 3.91
C ASP A 22 -1.22 -6.76 4.69
N THR A 23 -2.36 -7.33 4.30
CA THR A 23 -2.80 -8.66 4.73
C THR A 23 -2.47 -9.74 3.69
N LEU A 24 -2.24 -10.98 4.13
CA LEU A 24 -2.02 -12.11 3.21
C LEU A 24 -3.23 -12.35 2.30
N ARG A 25 -4.46 -12.17 2.83
CA ARG A 25 -5.70 -12.29 2.05
C ARG A 25 -5.80 -11.24 0.95
N ASN A 26 -5.46 -9.99 1.22
CA ASN A 26 -5.41 -8.94 0.20
C ASN A 26 -4.31 -9.24 -0.85
N ARG A 27 -3.11 -9.64 -0.40
CA ARG A 27 -2.02 -10.02 -1.32
C ARG A 27 -2.44 -11.16 -2.26
N ASP A 28 -3.12 -12.18 -1.75
CA ASP A 28 -3.53 -13.34 -2.55
C ASP A 28 -4.67 -12.99 -3.53
N PHE A 29 -5.49 -11.98 -3.23
CA PHE A 29 -6.48 -11.44 -4.17
C PHE A 29 -5.85 -10.54 -5.24
N ALA A 30 -5.05 -9.54 -4.82
CA ALA A 30 -4.45 -8.56 -5.72
C ALA A 30 -3.51 -9.18 -6.76
N LYS A 31 -2.78 -10.25 -6.39
CA LYS A 31 -1.89 -10.97 -7.32
C LYS A 31 -2.59 -11.60 -8.53
N LYS A 32 -3.92 -11.72 -8.49
CA LYS A 32 -4.71 -12.26 -9.61
C LYS A 32 -4.98 -11.21 -10.71
N PHE A 33 -4.61 -9.95 -10.48
CA PHE A 33 -4.79 -8.85 -11.43
C PHE A 33 -3.45 -8.50 -12.09
N PRO A 34 -3.41 -8.26 -13.41
CA PRO A 34 -2.21 -7.79 -14.10
C PRO A 34 -2.02 -6.28 -13.85
N ALA A 35 -1.71 -5.92 -12.61
CA ALA A 35 -1.63 -4.54 -12.14
C ALA A 35 -0.37 -4.30 -11.31
N THR A 36 0.16 -3.08 -11.35
CA THR A 36 1.11 -2.62 -10.34
C THR A 36 0.38 -2.43 -9.02
N ILE A 37 0.90 -3.00 -7.94
CA ILE A 37 0.26 -3.03 -6.63
C ILE A 37 1.13 -2.25 -5.64
N LEU A 38 0.55 -1.21 -5.03
CA LEU A 38 1.09 -0.49 -3.89
C LEU A 38 0.65 -1.16 -2.59
N LEU A 39 1.63 -1.41 -1.72
CA LEU A 39 1.45 -2.03 -0.43
C LEU A 39 1.75 -1.03 0.69
N GLY A 40 0.88 -0.95 1.69
CA GLY A 40 1.16 -0.21 2.92
C GLY A 40 0.91 1.30 2.83
N ILE A 41 0.22 1.79 1.80
CA ILE A 41 -0.15 3.21 1.71
C ILE A 41 -1.05 3.63 2.88
N GLU A 42 -1.83 2.70 3.43
CA GLU A 42 -2.68 2.93 4.60
C GLU A 42 -1.88 3.19 5.89
N GLU A 43 -0.58 2.87 5.92
CA GLU A 43 0.27 3.22 7.06
C GLU A 43 0.76 4.68 7.00
N GLN A 44 0.61 5.32 5.84
CA GLN A 44 1.00 6.71 5.62
C GLN A 44 -0.21 7.66 5.64
N LEU A 45 -1.42 7.14 5.41
CA LEU A 45 -2.67 7.89 5.35
C LEU A 45 -3.53 7.56 6.57
N ASP A 46 -4.04 8.58 7.26
CA ASP A 46 -4.96 8.37 8.37
C ASP A 46 -6.40 8.17 7.85
N SER A 47 -7.11 7.18 8.41
CA SER A 47 -8.57 7.05 8.34
C SER A 47 -9.18 6.88 6.95
N THR A 48 -8.54 6.12 6.06
CA THR A 48 -9.14 5.79 4.75
C THR A 48 -10.32 4.80 4.88
N ILE A 49 -11.31 4.91 3.98
CA ILE A 49 -12.43 3.95 3.93
C ILE A 49 -11.95 2.52 3.68
N LEU A 50 -10.90 2.38 2.86
CA LEU A 50 -10.26 1.11 2.56
C LEU A 50 -9.68 0.45 3.81
N GLU A 51 -9.02 1.24 4.67
CA GLU A 51 -8.50 0.75 5.95
C GLU A 51 -9.63 0.34 6.89
N TYR A 52 -10.69 1.15 7.00
CA TYR A 52 -11.84 0.86 7.84
C TYR A 52 -12.50 -0.47 7.44
N ILE A 53 -12.81 -0.66 6.16
CA ILE A 53 -13.43 -1.89 5.66
C ILE A 53 -12.49 -3.10 5.81
N ASN A 54 -11.17 -2.91 5.63
CA ASN A 54 -10.20 -3.99 5.85
C ASN A 54 -10.13 -4.42 7.31
N ASN A 55 -10.21 -3.47 8.26
CA ASN A 55 -10.26 -3.75 9.69
C ASN A 55 -11.53 -4.52 10.10
N LEU A 56 -12.65 -4.36 9.38
CA LEU A 56 -13.86 -5.21 9.53
C LEU A 56 -13.66 -6.64 8.99
N GLY A 57 -12.52 -6.89 8.34
CA GLY A 57 -12.07 -8.20 7.89
C GLY A 57 -12.39 -8.51 6.42
N ALA A 58 -12.88 -7.55 5.64
CA ALA A 58 -13.08 -7.73 4.20
C ALA A 58 -11.75 -7.70 3.45
N VAL A 59 -11.71 -8.39 2.31
CA VAL A 59 -10.62 -8.28 1.35
C VAL A 59 -10.81 -7.00 0.57
N THR A 60 -9.83 -6.09 0.66
CA THR A 60 -9.94 -4.75 0.09
C THR A 60 -8.95 -4.54 -1.03
N LEU A 61 -9.38 -3.82 -2.07
CA LEU A 61 -8.53 -3.36 -3.16
C LEU A 61 -8.97 -1.97 -3.61
N GLY A 62 -8.10 -0.99 -3.40
CA GLY A 62 -8.22 0.32 -4.03
C GLY A 62 -7.65 0.26 -5.44
N PHE A 63 -8.23 1.00 -6.38
CA PHE A 63 -7.72 1.07 -7.74
C PHE A 63 -7.82 2.47 -8.32
N GLU A 64 -6.66 3.03 -8.65
CA GLU A 64 -6.51 4.29 -9.35
C GLU A 64 -6.47 4.01 -10.86
N ALA A 65 -7.54 4.37 -11.59
CA ALA A 65 -7.65 4.01 -13.01
C ALA A 65 -7.01 5.01 -13.98
N GLY A 66 -6.45 6.12 -13.46
CA GLY A 66 -5.93 7.23 -14.24
C GLY A 66 -6.89 8.42 -14.22
N GLN A 67 -6.75 9.31 -15.19
CA GLN A 67 -7.36 10.63 -15.16
C GLN A 67 -8.90 10.58 -15.32
N HIS A 68 -9.63 11.35 -14.50
CA HIS A 68 -11.09 11.26 -14.34
C HIS A 68 -11.96 11.57 -15.58
N ILE A 69 -11.46 12.32 -16.57
CA ILE A 69 -12.17 12.61 -17.83
C ILE A 69 -11.74 11.68 -18.98
N ALA A 70 -10.72 10.85 -18.78
CA ALA A 70 -10.22 9.96 -19.81
C ALA A 70 -11.14 8.74 -20.02
N GLN A 71 -11.51 8.46 -21.27
CA GLN A 71 -12.29 7.27 -21.62
C GLN A 71 -11.58 5.97 -21.19
N SER A 72 -10.25 5.98 -21.17
CA SER A 72 -9.45 4.84 -20.72
C SER A 72 -9.70 4.48 -19.25
N THR A 73 -10.02 5.46 -18.39
CA THR A 73 -10.36 5.26 -16.97
C THR A 73 -11.61 4.40 -16.83
N VAL A 74 -12.66 4.70 -17.60
CA VAL A 74 -13.90 3.91 -17.62
C VAL A 74 -13.61 2.46 -18.04
N LEU A 75 -12.85 2.27 -19.11
CA LEU A 75 -12.51 0.93 -19.62
C LEU A 75 -11.68 0.13 -18.61
N ARG A 76 -10.77 0.79 -17.88
CA ARG A 76 -9.94 0.16 -16.85
C ARG A 76 -10.77 -0.23 -15.62
N HIS A 77 -11.68 0.63 -15.16
CA HIS A 77 -12.61 0.29 -14.09
C HIS A 77 -13.51 -0.88 -14.47
N GLU A 78 -14.07 -0.86 -15.68
CA GLU A 78 -14.89 -1.98 -16.19
C GLU A 78 -14.09 -3.29 -16.19
N ALA A 79 -12.86 -3.27 -16.73
CA ALA A 79 -11.98 -4.42 -16.74
C ALA A 79 -11.66 -4.94 -15.33
N LEU A 80 -11.37 -4.04 -14.39
CA LEU A 80 -11.11 -4.41 -13.00
C LEU A 80 -12.33 -5.07 -12.35
N ILE A 81 -13.53 -4.52 -12.52
CA ILE A 81 -14.76 -5.05 -11.93
C ILE A 81 -15.03 -6.47 -12.44
N TRP A 82 -14.96 -6.69 -13.76
CA TRP A 82 -15.17 -8.02 -14.34
C TRP A 82 -14.14 -9.03 -13.85
N LEU A 83 -12.86 -8.65 -13.84
CA LEU A 83 -11.81 -9.50 -13.30
C LEU A 83 -12.00 -9.77 -11.80
N ALA A 84 -12.50 -8.80 -11.02
CA ALA A 84 -12.76 -8.98 -9.61
C ALA A 84 -13.90 -9.96 -9.33
N LEU A 85 -15.00 -9.90 -10.10
CA LEU A 85 -16.11 -10.85 -10.01
C LEU A 85 -15.64 -12.29 -10.28
N VAL A 86 -14.78 -12.47 -11.28
CA VAL A 86 -14.18 -13.77 -11.58
C VAL A 86 -13.17 -14.20 -10.52
N ASN A 87 -12.25 -13.31 -10.12
CA ASN A 87 -11.17 -13.60 -9.17
C ASN A 87 -11.65 -13.86 -7.74
N SER A 88 -12.84 -13.35 -7.40
CA SER A 88 -13.55 -13.62 -6.14
C SER A 88 -14.40 -14.90 -6.19
N GLY A 89 -14.60 -15.48 -7.37
CA GLY A 89 -15.44 -16.66 -7.58
C GLY A 89 -16.95 -16.37 -7.59
N ILE A 90 -17.35 -15.10 -7.69
CA ILE A 90 -18.76 -14.71 -7.84
C ILE A 90 -19.28 -15.13 -9.22
N LEU A 91 -18.44 -15.00 -10.25
CA LEU A 91 -18.72 -15.47 -11.60
C LEU A 91 -17.70 -16.53 -12.05
N PRO A 92 -18.11 -17.54 -12.84
CA PRO A 92 -17.16 -18.44 -13.47
C PRO A 92 -16.39 -17.72 -14.58
N GLN A 93 -15.17 -18.18 -14.88
CA GLN A 93 -14.34 -17.62 -15.96
C GLN A 93 -15.03 -17.67 -17.33
N SER A 94 -15.90 -18.65 -17.58
CA SER A 94 -16.62 -18.79 -18.85
C SER A 94 -17.69 -17.73 -19.08
N ALA A 95 -18.10 -16.97 -18.05
CA ALA A 95 -19.10 -15.92 -18.18
C ALA A 95 -18.53 -14.57 -18.64
N VAL A 96 -17.20 -14.45 -18.71
CA VAL A 96 -16.49 -13.18 -18.95
C VAL A 96 -15.34 -13.43 -19.91
N ASP A 97 -15.10 -12.50 -20.85
CA ASP A 97 -13.89 -12.53 -21.66
C ASP A 97 -12.68 -12.07 -20.82
N VAL A 98 -12.14 -13.00 -20.02
CA VAL A 98 -11.04 -12.73 -19.08
C VAL A 98 -9.80 -12.22 -19.81
N GLN A 99 -9.53 -12.70 -21.02
CA GLN A 99 -8.32 -12.30 -21.76
C GLN A 99 -8.41 -10.87 -22.26
N LYS A 100 -9.57 -10.46 -22.80
CA LYS A 100 -9.84 -9.06 -23.15
C LYS A 100 -9.57 -8.14 -21.98
N TYR A 101 -10.19 -8.40 -20.82
CA TYR A 101 -10.06 -7.50 -19.67
C TYR A 101 -8.66 -7.54 -19.03
N LYS A 102 -7.97 -8.68 -19.05
CA LYS A 102 -6.56 -8.73 -18.70
C LYS A 102 -5.72 -7.86 -19.62
N GLY A 103 -5.96 -7.91 -20.93
CA GLY A 103 -5.27 -7.10 -21.94
C GLY A 103 -5.44 -5.59 -21.71
N VAL A 104 -6.65 -5.15 -21.34
CA VAL A 104 -6.93 -3.75 -21.00
C VAL A 104 -6.05 -3.28 -19.84
N LEU A 105 -5.95 -4.06 -18.77
CA LEU A 105 -5.16 -3.70 -17.59
C LEU A 105 -3.65 -3.83 -17.82
N SER A 106 -3.18 -4.92 -18.43
CA SER A 106 -1.75 -5.14 -18.70
C SER A 106 -1.20 -4.13 -19.70
N GLY A 107 -1.99 -3.74 -20.71
CA GLY A 107 -1.60 -2.72 -21.68
C GLY A 107 -1.40 -1.33 -21.05
N ALA A 108 -2.02 -1.06 -19.90
CA ALA A 108 -1.91 0.21 -19.20
C ALA A 108 -0.84 0.25 -18.10
N MET A 109 -0.50 -0.90 -17.50
CA MET A 109 0.38 -0.98 -16.32
C MET A 109 1.69 -1.73 -16.57
N GLY A 110 1.80 -2.45 -17.69
CA GLY A 110 2.92 -3.36 -17.95
C GLY A 110 2.89 -4.58 -17.04
N ASP A 111 4.09 -5.06 -16.67
CA ASP A 111 4.25 -6.22 -15.81
C ASP A 111 3.76 -5.96 -14.38
N GLN A 112 3.25 -7.01 -13.74
CA GLN A 112 2.82 -6.94 -12.34
C GLN A 112 4.03 -6.66 -11.43
N ARG A 113 4.01 -5.50 -10.77
CA ARG A 113 4.99 -5.09 -9.78
C ARG A 113 4.33 -5.00 -8.40
N LEU A 114 5.08 -5.29 -7.34
CA LEU A 114 4.64 -5.06 -5.97
C LEU A 114 5.60 -4.08 -5.30
N ILE A 115 5.09 -2.92 -4.90
CA ILE A 115 5.87 -1.79 -4.40
C ILE A 115 5.42 -1.49 -2.97
N GLU A 116 6.35 -1.50 -2.03
CA GLU A 116 6.11 -1.02 -0.66
C GLU A 116 6.24 0.51 -0.65
N VAL A 117 5.23 1.20 -0.10
CA VAL A 117 5.31 2.64 0.18
C VAL A 117 6.10 2.84 1.47
N ARG A 118 7.22 3.59 1.38
CA ARG A 118 8.18 3.73 2.50
C ARG A 118 8.26 5.13 3.07
N TYR A 119 7.85 6.12 2.29
CA TYR A 119 7.89 7.52 2.71
C TYR A 119 6.72 8.30 2.11
N ARG A 120 6.22 9.24 2.91
CA ARG A 120 5.23 10.25 2.54
C ARG A 120 5.82 11.62 2.85
N HIS A 121 5.89 12.48 1.84
CA HIS A 121 6.21 13.89 2.03
C HIS A 121 4.91 14.66 2.27
N ALA A 122 4.45 14.69 3.52
CA ALA A 122 3.27 15.47 3.89
C ALA A 122 3.60 16.97 3.85
N ILE A 123 2.69 17.76 3.32
CA ILE A 123 2.82 19.21 3.15
C ILE A 123 1.66 19.94 3.83
N ARG A 124 1.87 21.21 4.15
CA ARG A 124 0.83 22.14 4.59
C ARG A 124 0.75 23.29 3.60
N PRO A 125 -0.40 23.99 3.49
CA PRO A 125 -0.50 25.18 2.65
C PRO A 125 0.59 26.23 2.93
N ALA A 126 1.00 26.36 4.19
CA ALA A 126 2.04 27.29 4.62
C ALA A 126 3.48 26.87 4.26
N ASP A 127 3.71 25.69 3.69
CA ASP A 127 5.03 25.24 3.26
C ASP A 127 5.40 25.78 1.87
N GLU A 128 4.41 26.26 1.11
CA GLU A 128 4.58 26.75 -0.27
C GLU A 128 5.27 25.72 -1.18
N PHE A 129 4.95 24.43 -0.94
CA PHE A 129 5.55 23.33 -1.68
C PHE A 129 5.21 23.41 -3.17
N LYS A 130 6.22 23.23 -4.01
CA LYS A 130 6.11 23.11 -5.46
C LYS A 130 6.91 21.90 -5.92
N MET A 131 6.23 20.97 -6.57
CA MET A 131 6.85 19.81 -7.18
C MET A 131 7.65 20.22 -8.41
N GLU A 132 8.84 19.65 -8.60
CA GLU A 132 9.56 19.76 -9.87
C GLU A 132 8.76 19.06 -10.99
N LEU A 133 8.68 19.69 -12.16
CA LEU A 133 7.88 19.19 -13.27
C LEU A 133 8.54 17.97 -13.93
N GLY A 134 7.71 17.07 -14.46
CA GLY A 134 8.16 15.97 -15.32
C GLY A 134 8.38 14.63 -14.63
N TYR A 135 8.05 14.51 -13.34
CA TYR A 135 7.96 13.21 -12.68
C TYR A 135 6.66 12.48 -13.00
N GLU A 136 6.79 11.23 -13.44
CA GLU A 136 5.68 10.30 -13.60
C GLU A 136 5.61 9.30 -12.45
N ASN A 137 4.43 8.68 -12.27
CA ASN A 137 4.29 7.57 -11.32
C ASN A 137 5.28 6.45 -11.66
N PHE A 138 5.91 5.89 -10.62
CA PHE A 138 6.87 4.80 -10.73
C PHE A 138 8.21 5.16 -11.39
N GLN A 139 8.49 6.46 -11.57
CA GLN A 139 9.78 6.90 -12.09
C GLN A 139 10.90 6.69 -11.05
N PRO A 140 12.06 6.13 -11.44
CA PRO A 140 13.21 6.00 -10.54
C PRO A 140 13.75 7.37 -10.11
N VAL A 141 14.04 7.50 -8.82
CA VAL A 141 14.71 8.66 -8.23
C VAL A 141 15.91 8.24 -7.41
N ARG A 142 16.93 9.10 -7.32
CA ARG A 142 18.15 8.86 -6.55
C ARG A 142 18.11 9.58 -5.21
N LYS A 143 18.72 8.98 -4.19
CA LYS A 143 18.94 9.66 -2.91
C LYS A 143 19.61 11.03 -3.14
N ASN A 144 19.09 12.05 -2.48
CA ASN A 144 19.48 13.47 -2.56
C ASN A 144 19.11 14.20 -3.87
N GLU A 145 18.41 13.55 -4.80
CA GLU A 145 17.80 14.23 -5.96
C GLU A 145 16.76 15.25 -5.49
N VAL A 146 16.73 16.42 -6.12
CA VAL A 146 15.76 17.48 -5.80
C VAL A 146 14.46 17.13 -6.50
N LEU A 147 13.40 16.92 -5.73
CA LEU A 147 12.08 16.54 -6.22
C LEU A 147 11.10 17.72 -6.21
N GLY A 148 11.43 18.78 -5.48
CA GLY A 148 10.59 19.95 -5.34
C GLY A 148 11.29 21.03 -4.52
N THR A 149 10.57 22.12 -4.30
CA THR A 149 11.00 23.22 -3.45
C THR A 149 9.89 23.56 -2.46
N ASP A 150 10.29 24.00 -1.27
CA ASP A 150 9.41 24.60 -0.27
C ASP A 150 10.04 25.90 0.23
N LYS A 151 9.38 26.60 1.16
CA LYS A 151 9.91 27.85 1.75
C LYS A 151 11.29 27.72 2.44
N LYS A 152 11.73 26.50 2.77
CA LYS A 152 13.03 26.20 3.39
C LYS A 152 14.09 25.82 2.35
N GLY A 153 13.72 25.70 1.07
CA GLY A 153 14.60 25.40 -0.04
C GLY A 153 14.30 24.07 -0.70
N ASN A 154 15.34 23.35 -1.11
CA ASN A 154 15.17 22.13 -1.91
C ASN A 154 14.66 20.96 -1.07
N VAL A 155 13.56 20.36 -1.51
CA VAL A 155 13.05 19.10 -0.99
C VAL A 155 13.70 17.96 -1.77
N LYS A 156 14.44 17.11 -1.05
CA LYS A 156 15.25 16.03 -1.65
C LYS A 156 14.70 14.65 -1.33
N ALA A 157 14.91 13.70 -2.24
CA ALA A 157 14.64 12.29 -2.00
C ALA A 157 15.50 11.76 -0.83
N ILE A 158 14.86 11.23 0.22
CA ILE A 158 15.58 10.71 1.39
C ILE A 158 16.29 9.36 1.12
N GLU A 159 15.86 8.66 0.08
CA GLU A 159 16.43 7.39 -0.39
C GLU A 159 16.21 7.23 -1.90
N SER A 160 16.98 6.33 -2.52
CA SER A 160 16.74 5.92 -3.91
C SER A 160 15.54 4.97 -3.95
N GLY A 161 14.70 5.11 -4.97
CA GLY A 161 13.47 4.33 -5.09
C GLY A 161 12.65 4.77 -6.29
N LEU A 162 11.34 4.65 -6.17
CA LEU A 162 10.37 5.10 -7.16
C LEU A 162 9.56 6.24 -6.55
N ILE A 163 9.38 7.33 -7.29
CA ILE A 163 8.44 8.38 -6.90
C ILE A 163 7.01 7.95 -7.24
N LEU A 164 6.08 8.24 -6.35
CA LEU A 164 4.67 7.92 -6.49
C LEU A 164 3.84 9.17 -6.15
N MET A 165 2.73 9.33 -6.87
CA MET A 165 1.70 10.35 -6.69
C MET A 165 2.30 11.77 -6.54
N PRO A 166 3.11 12.25 -7.50
CA PRO A 166 3.64 13.62 -7.44
C PRO A 166 2.51 14.65 -7.53
N LEU A 167 2.56 15.67 -6.67
CA LEU A 167 1.53 16.70 -6.57
C LEU A 167 1.75 17.84 -7.56
N TYR A 168 0.96 17.89 -8.62
CA TYR A 168 0.98 18.99 -9.61
C TYR A 168 -0.18 19.98 -9.48
N GLN A 169 -1.17 19.66 -8.64
CA GLN A 169 -2.34 20.51 -8.42
C GLN A 169 -2.15 21.40 -7.18
N ALA A 170 -2.88 22.49 -7.12
CA ALA A 170 -2.80 23.44 -6.00
C ALA A 170 -3.37 22.91 -4.67
N GLN A 171 -4.16 21.82 -4.71
CA GLN A 171 -4.83 21.25 -3.54
C GLN A 171 -4.30 19.86 -3.21
N GLY A 172 -3.90 19.65 -1.96
CA GLY A 172 -3.44 18.36 -1.48
C GLY A 172 -2.67 18.50 -0.17
N GLU A 173 -2.57 17.41 0.57
CA GLU A 173 -1.77 17.33 1.80
C GLU A 173 -0.48 16.54 1.60
N ASP A 174 -0.25 16.06 0.37
CA ASP A 174 0.82 15.14 0.00
C ASP A 174 1.58 15.68 -1.19
N GLY A 175 2.87 15.96 -1.02
CA GLY A 175 3.73 16.40 -2.12
C GLY A 175 4.13 15.24 -3.03
N PHE A 176 4.60 14.15 -2.44
CA PHE A 176 4.92 12.89 -3.14
C PHE A 176 5.13 11.76 -2.13
N PHE A 177 5.20 10.54 -2.63
CA PHE A 177 5.62 9.36 -1.88
C PHE A 177 6.85 8.72 -2.51
N LEU A 178 7.61 7.97 -1.70
CA LEU A 178 8.67 7.10 -2.21
C LEU A 178 8.32 5.65 -1.92
N GLY A 179 8.52 4.81 -2.93
CA GLY A 179 8.33 3.37 -2.84
C GLY A 179 9.53 2.58 -3.31
N ARG A 180 9.52 1.28 -3.01
CA ARG A 180 10.52 0.32 -3.49
C ARG A 180 9.86 -0.99 -3.86
N GLU A 181 10.31 -1.59 -4.95
CA GLU A 181 9.90 -2.95 -5.29
C GLU A 181 10.30 -3.96 -4.22
N ILE A 182 9.36 -4.84 -3.89
CA ILE A 182 9.57 -5.92 -2.93
C ILE A 182 10.03 -7.16 -3.67
N SER A 183 11.20 -7.69 -3.29
CA SER A 183 11.68 -8.95 -3.86
C SER A 183 10.71 -10.12 -3.55
N PRO A 184 10.47 -11.02 -4.51
CA PRO A 184 9.68 -12.23 -4.31
C PRO A 184 10.14 -13.09 -3.12
N PHE A 185 11.45 -13.08 -2.82
CA PHE A 185 12.01 -13.79 -1.68
C PHE A 185 11.39 -13.33 -0.36
N TRP A 186 11.37 -12.01 -0.12
CA TRP A 186 10.82 -11.42 1.12
C TRP A 186 9.32 -11.67 1.24
N LEU A 187 8.58 -11.67 0.13
CA LEU A 187 7.15 -12.00 0.13
C LEU A 187 6.88 -13.45 0.51
N ARG A 188 7.70 -14.40 0.03
CA ARG A 188 7.60 -15.82 0.40
C ARG A 188 7.94 -16.01 1.87
N LEU A 189 9.03 -15.41 2.34
CA LEU A 189 9.45 -15.48 3.75
C LEU A 189 8.36 -14.90 4.66
N SER A 190 7.87 -13.69 4.36
CA SER A 190 6.75 -13.06 5.08
C SER A 190 5.53 -13.98 5.18
N ARG A 191 5.13 -14.60 4.05
CA ARG A 191 4.00 -15.55 4.04
C ARG A 191 4.23 -16.74 4.97
N ILE A 192 5.43 -17.34 4.95
CA ILE A 192 5.77 -18.48 5.81
C ILE A 192 5.70 -18.08 7.28
N LEU A 193 6.38 -16.99 7.65
CA LEU A 193 6.45 -16.54 9.04
C LEU A 193 5.07 -16.20 9.62
N ARG A 194 4.22 -15.53 8.83
CA ARG A 194 2.84 -15.18 9.23
C ARG A 194 1.94 -16.42 9.36
N LYS A 195 2.04 -17.40 8.44
CA LYS A 195 1.28 -18.66 8.52
C LYS A 195 1.68 -19.50 9.73
N LEU A 196 2.97 -19.53 10.08
CA LEU A 196 3.48 -20.19 11.29
C LEU A 196 3.18 -19.40 12.57
N ARG A 197 2.54 -18.23 12.49
CA ARG A 197 2.22 -17.34 13.61
C ARG A 197 3.45 -16.95 14.45
N LEU A 198 4.63 -16.88 13.83
CA LEU A 198 5.89 -16.54 14.50
C LEU A 198 5.94 -15.09 15.00
N GLY A 199 5.06 -14.22 14.51
CA GLY A 199 4.80 -12.91 15.12
C GLY A 199 4.34 -12.99 16.59
N GLY A 200 3.91 -14.17 17.04
CA GLY A 200 3.68 -14.52 18.44
C GLY A 200 4.89 -14.32 19.33
N LEU A 201 6.09 -14.62 18.83
CA LEU A 201 7.33 -14.70 19.60
C LEU A 201 8.11 -13.38 19.64
N ILE A 202 7.71 -12.39 18.85
CA ILE A 202 8.45 -11.13 18.68
C ILE A 202 8.58 -10.32 19.99
N HIS A 203 7.67 -10.53 20.95
CA HIS A 203 7.73 -9.91 22.28
C HIS A 203 8.88 -10.43 23.16
N LEU A 204 9.56 -11.50 22.75
CA LEU A 204 10.76 -12.01 23.42
C LEU A 204 12.03 -11.24 23.00
N LEU A 205 11.93 -10.40 21.96
CA LEU A 205 13.06 -9.61 21.49
C LEU A 205 13.35 -8.43 22.43
N PRO A 206 14.63 -8.05 22.60
CA PRO A 206 15.00 -6.93 23.44
C PRO A 206 14.30 -5.63 23.02
N GLY A 207 13.69 -4.94 23.99
CA GLY A 207 13.01 -3.67 23.73
C GLY A 207 11.60 -3.78 23.15
N VAL A 208 11.04 -4.99 22.97
CA VAL A 208 9.65 -5.19 22.52
C VAL A 208 8.78 -5.62 23.71
N LYS A 209 7.70 -4.88 23.97
CA LYS A 209 6.73 -5.21 25.02
C LYS A 209 5.32 -5.27 24.46
N LYS A 210 4.46 -6.12 25.01
CA LYS A 210 3.02 -6.09 24.71
C LYS A 210 2.39 -4.85 25.33
N HIS A 211 1.42 -4.27 24.62
CA HIS A 211 0.63 -3.18 25.17
C HIS A 211 -0.23 -3.72 26.34
N PRO A 212 -0.36 -2.99 27.46
CA PRO A 212 -1.02 -3.51 28.67
C PRO A 212 -2.51 -3.79 28.48
N VAL A 213 -3.17 -3.10 27.54
CA VAL A 213 -4.62 -3.19 27.30
C VAL A 213 -4.96 -3.91 25.98
N ASP A 214 -4.04 -3.92 25.02
CA ASP A 214 -4.31 -4.42 23.66
C ASP A 214 -3.28 -5.48 23.30
N SER A 215 -3.71 -6.75 23.29
CA SER A 215 -2.83 -7.89 23.02
C SER A 215 -2.27 -7.92 21.59
N GLU A 216 -2.91 -7.21 20.65
CA GLU A 216 -2.49 -7.13 19.26
C GLU A 216 -1.49 -5.99 19.03
N THR A 217 -1.25 -5.15 20.03
CA THR A 217 -0.34 -4.01 19.96
C THR A 217 0.94 -4.27 20.74
N LEU A 218 2.06 -3.85 20.16
CA LEU A 218 3.40 -3.90 20.73
C LEU A 218 3.99 -2.50 20.82
N ILE A 219 4.73 -2.28 21.89
CA ILE A 219 5.52 -1.08 22.15
C ILE A 219 6.99 -1.45 21.94
N VAL A 220 7.65 -0.78 21.00
CA VAL A 220 9.03 -1.02 20.61
C VAL A 220 9.87 0.17 21.05
N ASN A 221 10.81 -0.07 21.95
CA ASN A 221 11.83 0.93 22.31
C ASN A 221 12.92 0.94 21.23
N THR A 222 12.94 1.98 20.41
CA THR A 222 13.84 2.08 19.26
C THR A 222 15.29 2.36 19.63
N ALA A 223 15.57 2.82 20.86
CA ALA A 223 16.93 2.99 21.36
C ALA A 223 17.62 1.65 21.65
N ILE A 224 16.85 0.66 22.11
CA ILE A 224 17.32 -0.71 22.40
C ILE A 224 17.21 -1.58 21.13
N ALA A 225 16.12 -1.44 20.39
CA ALA A 225 15.81 -2.21 19.19
C ALA A 225 16.48 -1.63 17.92
N ARG A 226 17.66 -0.99 18.03
CA ARG A 226 18.36 -0.34 16.90
C ARG A 226 18.65 -1.29 15.73
N LEU A 227 18.77 -2.59 15.99
CA LEU A 227 19.01 -3.65 15.01
C LEU A 227 17.71 -4.30 14.48
N LEU A 228 16.54 -3.85 14.94
CA LEU A 228 15.22 -4.34 14.55
C LEU A 228 14.53 -3.28 13.68
N PRO A 229 14.87 -3.19 12.39
CA PRO A 229 14.20 -2.25 11.51
C PRO A 229 12.70 -2.54 11.44
N LEU A 230 11.89 -1.50 11.25
CA LEU A 230 10.44 -1.58 11.04
C LEU A 230 10.06 -2.66 10.00
N GLN A 231 10.94 -2.91 9.02
CA GLN A 231 10.82 -3.96 8.02
C GLN A 231 10.62 -5.37 8.60
N ILE A 232 11.22 -5.69 9.76
CA ILE A 232 11.02 -7.00 10.42
C ILE A 232 9.58 -7.11 10.94
N PHE A 233 9.04 -6.03 11.49
CA PHE A 233 7.65 -5.97 11.93
C PHE A 233 6.70 -6.12 10.74
N HIS A 234 6.97 -5.43 9.62
CA HIS A 234 6.21 -5.60 8.37
C HIS A 234 6.27 -7.05 7.87
N LEU A 235 7.45 -7.69 7.89
CA LEU A 235 7.62 -9.10 7.49
C LEU A 235 6.66 -10.02 8.27
N LEU A 236 6.51 -9.76 9.57
CA LEU A 236 5.68 -10.51 10.51
C LEU A 236 4.21 -10.07 10.55
N GLY A 237 3.80 -9.09 9.74
CA GLY A 237 2.39 -8.67 9.59
C GLY A 237 1.93 -7.61 10.57
N PHE A 238 2.86 -6.94 11.23
CA PHE A 238 2.57 -5.75 12.01
C PHE A 238 2.56 -4.51 11.10
N ARG A 239 1.73 -3.54 11.46
CA ARG A 239 1.70 -2.20 10.89
C ARG A 239 2.15 -1.17 11.90
N LYS A 240 2.76 -0.09 11.42
CA LYS A 240 3.02 1.10 12.25
C LYS A 240 1.69 1.79 12.60
N ARG A 241 1.54 2.20 13.85
CA ARG A 241 0.40 3.03 14.31
C ARG A 241 0.85 4.48 14.52
N ARG A 242 1.71 4.73 15.51
CA ARG A 242 2.24 6.08 15.84
C ARG A 242 3.57 5.98 16.57
N TRP A 243 4.30 7.11 16.59
CA TRP A 243 5.37 7.37 17.54
C TRP A 243 4.79 8.01 18.80
N ARG A 244 5.15 7.52 19.98
CA ARG A 244 4.90 8.18 21.27
C ARG A 244 6.18 8.15 22.08
N ASN A 245 6.72 9.33 22.44
CA ASN A 245 7.85 9.47 23.37
C ASN A 245 9.03 8.51 23.09
N ASP A 246 9.58 8.56 21.87
CA ASP A 246 10.66 7.69 21.38
C ASP A 246 10.36 6.17 21.35
N GLN A 247 9.08 5.81 21.46
CA GLN A 247 8.60 4.44 21.31
C GLN A 247 7.80 4.33 20.01
N LEU A 248 8.14 3.32 19.23
CA LEU A 248 7.40 2.91 18.05
C LEU A 248 6.27 1.97 18.48
N VAL A 249 5.02 2.33 18.17
CA VAL A 249 3.87 1.47 18.43
C VAL A 249 3.49 0.76 17.13
N VAL A 250 3.46 -0.57 17.18
CA VAL A 250 3.04 -1.42 16.07
C VAL A 250 1.88 -2.31 16.49
N SER A 251 0.96 -2.59 15.58
CA SER A 251 -0.18 -3.48 15.84
C SER A 251 -0.27 -4.55 14.79
N ARG A 252 -0.75 -5.75 15.13
CA ARG A 252 -1.12 -6.73 14.12
C ARG A 252 -2.33 -6.25 13.33
N ARG A 253 -2.40 -6.73 12.08
CA ARG A 253 -3.60 -6.59 11.28
C ARG A 253 -4.61 -7.66 11.69
N SER A 254 -5.78 -7.22 12.12
CA SER A 254 -6.93 -8.11 12.31
C SER A 254 -7.20 -8.87 11.01
N HIS A 255 -7.55 -10.15 11.12
CA HIS A 255 -7.97 -10.98 9.97
C HIS A 255 -6.94 -11.15 8.83
N ASP A 256 -5.63 -11.08 9.14
CA ASP A 256 -4.54 -11.22 8.15
C ASP A 256 -4.63 -12.49 7.30
N THR A 257 -4.86 -13.64 7.96
CA THR A 257 -4.90 -14.97 7.32
C THR A 257 -6.28 -15.63 7.35
N VAL A 258 -7.17 -15.20 8.25
CA VAL A 258 -8.46 -15.85 8.48
C VAL A 258 -9.58 -14.83 8.33
N SER A 259 -10.55 -15.16 7.49
CA SER A 259 -11.77 -14.38 7.28
C SER A 259 -12.71 -14.48 8.49
N PRO A 260 -13.26 -13.37 8.99
CA PRO A 260 -14.30 -13.42 10.01
C PRO A 260 -15.68 -13.82 9.44
N PHE A 261 -15.85 -13.81 8.11
CA PHE A 261 -17.13 -14.06 7.45
C PHE A 261 -17.38 -15.52 7.08
N ARG A 262 -16.58 -16.46 7.59
CA ARG A 262 -16.89 -17.88 7.44
C ARG A 262 -18.12 -18.18 8.28
N LYS A 263 -19.17 -18.75 7.68
CA LYS A 263 -20.25 -19.37 8.44
C LYS A 263 -19.62 -20.43 9.35
N LYS A 264 -19.93 -20.37 10.65
CA LYS A 264 -19.68 -21.48 11.58
C LYS A 264 -20.47 -22.70 11.11
#